data_AF-A0A9X2PAR2-F1
#
_entry.id   AF-A0A9X2PAR2-F1
#
_cell.length_a   1.000
_cell.length_b   1.000
_cell.length_c   1.000
_cell.angle_alpha   90.00
_cell.angle_beta   90.00
_cell.angle_gamma   90.00
#
_symmetry.space_group_name_H-M   'P 1'
#
loop_
_entity.id
_entity.type
_entity.pdbx_description
1 polymer ?
#
loop_
_entity_poly.entity_id
_entity_poly.type
_entity_poly.pdbx_seq_one_letter_code
_entity_poly.pdbx_strand_id
1 'polypeptide(L)'
;MNSTDPFDRMRFTVRRVSWWQVALVVAVAVAVGIALALVAASVFLVVFPILALAGLAYRLFGGRKSRGRASGSTVIDAEYRVLSPEEAAREEGSPWNSNWGPDRRLR
;
A
#
# COMPACT_ATOMS: atom_id res chain seq x y z
N MET A 1 -47.53 60.22 -22.85
CA MET A 1 -47.81 58.86 -23.36
C MET A 1 -46.47 58.16 -23.54
N ASN A 2 -46.12 57.26 -22.61
CA ASN A 2 -44.89 56.46 -22.66
C ASN A 2 -45.16 55.20 -23.48
N SER A 3 -44.66 55.15 -24.71
CA SER A 3 -44.62 53.89 -25.47
C SER A 3 -43.38 53.12 -25.00
N THR A 4 -43.61 52.18 -24.09
CA THR A 4 -42.55 51.28 -23.60
C THR A 4 -42.57 50.08 -24.52
N ASP A 5 -41.72 50.09 -25.55
CA ASP A 5 -41.64 49.00 -26.52
C ASP A 5 -40.94 47.78 -25.87
N PRO A 6 -41.64 46.65 -25.65
CA PRO A 6 -41.09 45.49 -24.94
C PRO A 6 -40.13 44.66 -25.80
N PHE A 7 -40.01 44.94 -27.10
CA PHE A 7 -39.23 44.13 -28.03
C PHE A 7 -37.75 44.53 -28.15
N ASP A 8 -37.34 45.67 -27.58
CA ASP A 8 -35.93 46.13 -27.62
C ASP A 8 -35.00 45.35 -26.66
N ARG A 9 -35.57 44.48 -25.81
CA ARG A 9 -34.78 43.63 -24.87
C ARG A 9 -34.25 42.33 -25.50
N MET A 10 -34.64 42.01 -26.74
CA MET A 10 -34.23 40.78 -27.45
C MET A 10 -33.25 41.04 -28.60
N ARG A 11 -32.51 42.13 -28.56
CA ARG A 11 -31.27 42.23 -29.33
C ARG A 11 -30.20 41.39 -28.63
N PHE A 12 -30.23 40.07 -28.88
CA PHE A 12 -29.04 39.23 -28.84
C PHE A 12 -28.03 39.86 -29.80
N THR A 13 -27.32 40.86 -29.30
CA THR A 13 -26.18 41.44 -29.99
C THR A 13 -25.18 40.31 -29.98
N VAL A 14 -25.06 39.63 -31.12
CA VAL A 14 -23.96 38.72 -31.41
C VAL A 14 -22.71 39.60 -31.37
N ARG A 15 -22.21 39.84 -30.16
CA ARG A 15 -21.07 40.68 -29.87
C ARG A 15 -19.91 39.91 -30.46
N ARG A 16 -19.51 40.27 -31.69
CA ARG A 16 -18.40 39.64 -32.40
C ARG A 16 -17.24 39.57 -31.42
N VAL A 17 -16.91 38.36 -30.99
CA VAL A 17 -15.84 38.13 -30.02
C VAL A 17 -14.57 38.64 -30.69
N SER A 18 -13.88 39.59 -30.04
CA SER A 18 -12.66 40.11 -30.63
C SER A 18 -11.63 38.99 -30.64
N TRP A 19 -10.88 38.86 -31.73
CA TRP A 19 -9.87 37.79 -31.87
C TRP A 19 -8.86 37.79 -30.71
N TRP A 20 -8.59 38.97 -30.13
CA TRP A 20 -7.81 39.14 -28.91
C TRP A 20 -8.40 38.46 -27.67
N GLN A 21 -9.72 38.47 -27.49
CA GLN A 21 -10.37 37.74 -26.39
C GLN A 21 -10.18 36.22 -26.55
N VAL A 22 -10.27 35.72 -27.78
CA VAL A 22 -10.02 34.30 -28.07
C VAL A 22 -8.56 33.95 -27.75
N ALA A 23 -7.60 34.77 -28.18
CA ALA A 23 -6.18 34.57 -27.88
C ALA A 23 -5.91 34.54 -26.36
N LEU A 24 -6.55 35.41 -25.58
CA LEU A 24 -6.42 35.42 -24.11
C LEU A 24 -6.98 34.14 -23.48
N VAL A 25 -8.17 33.70 -23.89
CA VAL A 25 -8.77 32.47 -23.36
C VAL A 25 -7.90 31.26 -23.69
N VAL A 26 -7.37 31.19 -24.92
CA VAL A 26 -6.45 30.12 -25.33
C VAL A 26 -5.17 30.17 -24.51
N ALA A 27 -4.57 31.35 -24.31
CA ALA A 27 -3.36 31.50 -23.51
C ALA A 27 -3.58 31.04 -22.06
N VAL A 28 -4.71 31.39 -21.46
CA VAL A 28 -5.08 30.93 -20.11
C VAL A 28 -5.27 29.42 -20.09
N ALA A 29 -5.97 28.84 -21.06
CA ALA A 29 -6.17 27.39 -21.14
C ALA A 29 -4.84 26.63 -21.25
N VAL A 30 -3.91 27.13 -22.08
CA VAL A 30 -2.56 26.57 -22.21
C VAL A 30 -1.78 26.69 -20.90
N ALA A 31 -1.81 27.86 -20.24
CA ALA A 31 -1.13 28.07 -18.97
C ALA A 31 -1.63 27.11 -17.88
N VAL A 32 -2.95 26.93 -17.78
CA VAL A 32 -3.57 25.95 -16.86
C VAL A 32 -3.15 24.53 -17.21
N GLY A 33 -3.16 24.18 -18.50
CA GLY A 33 -2.71 22.87 -18.98
C GLY A 33 -1.26 22.57 -18.58
N ILE A 34 -0.35 23.54 -18.76
CA ILE A 34 1.05 23.42 -18.37
C ILE A 34 1.17 23.30 -16.85
N ALA A 35 0.44 24.11 -16.08
CA ALA A 35 0.48 24.04 -14.62
C ALA A 35 0.05 22.65 -14.12
N LEU A 36 -1.04 22.09 -14.67
CA LEU A 36 -1.50 20.74 -14.33
C LEU A 36 -0.48 19.68 -14.73
N ALA A 37 0.13 19.80 -15.92
CA ALA A 37 1.18 18.87 -16.36
C ALA A 37 2.39 18.91 -15.43
N LEU A 38 2.82 20.08 -14.97
CA LEU A 38 3.93 20.23 -14.02
C LEU A 38 3.59 19.64 -12.65
N VAL A 39 2.38 19.86 -12.15
CA VAL A 39 1.91 19.26 -10.89
C VAL A 39 1.91 17.73 -11.02
N ALA A 40 1.32 17.20 -12.09
CA ALA A 40 1.28 15.77 -12.34
C ALA A 40 2.68 15.16 -12.47
N ALA A 41 3.58 15.82 -13.22
CA ALA A 41 4.97 15.40 -13.36
C ALA A 41 5.71 15.42 -12.01
N SER A 42 5.49 16.45 -11.19
CA SER A 42 6.11 16.57 -9.86
C SER A 42 5.65 15.46 -8.92
N VAL A 43 4.34 15.20 -8.87
CA VAL A 43 3.77 14.10 -8.08
C VAL A 43 4.32 12.76 -8.57
N PHE A 44 4.35 12.55 -9.89
CA PHE A 44 4.89 11.33 -10.47
C PHE A 44 6.35 11.10 -10.09
N LEU A 45 7.17 12.16 -10.12
CA LEU A 45 8.60 12.09 -9.78
C LEU A 45 8.86 11.66 -8.33
N VAL A 46 7.90 11.91 -7.42
CA VAL A 46 7.99 11.51 -6.00
C VAL A 46 7.33 10.15 -5.76
N VAL A 47 6.11 9.95 -6.29
CA VAL A 47 5.33 8.73 -6.04
C VAL A 47 5.96 7.52 -6.73
N PHE A 48 6.44 7.67 -7.96
CA PHE A 48 7.05 6.59 -8.72
C PHE A 48 8.24 5.93 -7.99
N PRO A 49 9.27 6.66 -7.53
CA PRO A 49 10.38 6.03 -6.81
C PRO A 49 9.94 5.42 -5.47
N ILE A 50 8.97 6.01 -4.77
CA ILE A 50 8.41 5.43 -3.55
C ILE A 50 7.77 4.07 -3.86
N LEU A 51 6.92 4.01 -4.88
CA LEU A 51 6.27 2.76 -5.29
C LEU A 51 7.28 1.74 -5.81
N ALA A 52 8.30 2.17 -6.55
CA ALA A 52 9.37 1.29 -7.01
C ALA A 52 10.14 0.67 -5.84
N LEU A 53 10.52 1.48 -4.84
CA LEU A 53 11.19 1.01 -3.63
C LEU A 53 10.29 0.13 -2.77
N ALA A 54 9.02 0.51 -2.59
CA ALA A 54 8.05 -0.28 -1.83
C ALA A 54 7.77 -1.62 -2.51
N GLY A 55 7.63 -1.63 -3.83
CA GLY A 55 7.46 -2.85 -4.62
C GLY A 55 8.71 -3.73 -4.58
N LEU A 56 9.90 -3.15 -4.64
CA LEU A 56 11.16 -3.86 -4.49
C LEU A 56 11.27 -4.48 -3.09
N ALA A 57 11.03 -3.69 -2.05
CA ALA A 57 11.02 -4.17 -0.67
C ALA A 57 9.98 -5.28 -0.47
N TYR A 58 8.77 -5.11 -1.02
CA TYR A 58 7.74 -6.15 -0.97
C TYR A 58 8.16 -7.42 -1.71
N ARG A 59 8.85 -7.31 -2.84
CA ARG A 59 9.38 -8.48 -3.54
C ARG A 59 10.48 -9.19 -2.74
N LEU A 60 11.37 -8.45 -2.08
CA LEU A 60 12.47 -9.03 -1.30
C LEU A 60 12.03 -9.57 0.06
N PHE A 61 11.09 -8.91 0.73
CA PHE A 61 10.69 -9.20 2.10
C PHE A 61 9.27 -9.77 2.23
N GLY A 62 8.37 -9.51 1.28
CA GLY A 62 6.96 -9.94 1.30
C GLY A 62 6.75 -11.42 0.96
N GLY A 63 7.71 -12.08 0.30
CA GLY A 63 7.76 -13.55 0.18
C GLY A 63 8.37 -14.23 1.40
N ARG A 64 9.07 -13.47 2.26
CA ARG A 64 9.71 -13.97 3.46
C ARG A 64 8.73 -13.82 4.62
N LYS A 65 7.71 -14.68 4.60
CA LYS A 65 6.88 -14.98 5.77
C LYS A 65 7.82 -15.06 6.97
N SER A 66 7.62 -14.14 7.90
CA SER A 66 8.34 -14.02 9.15
C SER A 66 8.41 -15.40 9.82
N ARG A 67 9.57 -16.04 9.70
CA ARG A 67 9.94 -17.20 10.51
C ARG A 67 10.72 -16.78 11.74
N GLY A 68 10.57 -15.52 12.19
CA GLY A 68 11.29 -15.03 13.34
C GLY A 68 11.13 -13.54 13.57
N ARG A 69 10.06 -13.17 14.29
CA ARG A 69 10.16 -12.39 15.54
C ARG A 69 8.76 -12.27 16.16
N ALA A 70 8.19 -13.39 16.59
CA ALA A 70 7.27 -13.33 17.72
C ALA A 70 8.12 -13.07 18.96
N SER A 71 8.13 -11.81 19.41
CA SER A 71 8.45 -11.53 20.81
C SER A 71 7.32 -12.15 21.63
N GLY A 72 7.55 -13.35 22.17
CA GLY A 72 6.60 -14.00 23.08
C GLY A 72 6.30 -15.49 22.87
N SER A 73 6.82 -16.14 21.83
CA SER A 73 6.74 -17.61 21.76
C SER A 73 7.91 -18.16 20.96
N THR A 74 8.83 -18.82 21.66
CA THR A 74 9.83 -19.69 21.06
C THR A 74 9.07 -20.82 20.37
N VAL A 75 8.72 -20.65 19.10
CA VAL A 75 8.23 -21.75 18.27
C VAL A 75 9.44 -22.64 18.00
N ILE A 76 9.57 -23.66 18.83
CA ILE A 76 10.52 -24.75 18.59
C ILE A 76 9.93 -25.56 17.45
N ASP A 77 10.54 -25.45 16.27
CA ASP A 77 10.24 -26.32 15.12
C ASP A 77 10.87 -27.69 15.43
N ALA A 78 10.15 -28.50 16.21
CA ALA A 78 10.60 -29.85 16.56
C ALA A 78 10.26 -30.78 15.39
N GLU A 79 11.28 -31.24 14.68
CA GLU A 79 11.14 -32.38 13.77
C GLU A 79 10.76 -33.61 14.61
N TYR A 80 9.49 -34.00 14.55
CA TYR A 80 9.01 -35.22 15.19
C TYR A 80 9.51 -36.42 14.40
N ARG A 81 10.61 -37.02 14.86
CA ARG A 81 11.00 -38.36 14.44
C ARG A 81 10.20 -39.36 15.27
N VAL A 82 9.34 -40.14 14.63
CA VAL A 82 8.66 -41.25 15.29
C VAL A 82 9.69 -42.36 15.48
N LEU A 83 10.09 -42.59 16.73
CA LEU A 83 10.93 -43.72 17.08
C LEU A 83 10.13 -45.01 16.95
N SER A 84 10.73 -46.03 16.35
CA SER A 84 10.15 -47.37 16.36
C SER A 84 10.16 -47.94 17.79
N PRO A 85 9.26 -48.88 18.14
CA PRO A 85 9.18 -49.45 19.50
C PRO A 85 10.51 -50.02 20.01
N GLU A 86 11.35 -50.53 19.10
CA GLU A 86 12.67 -51.07 19.42
C GLU A 86 13.71 -49.98 19.72
N GLU A 87 13.59 -48.80 19.10
CA GLU A 87 14.48 -47.66 19.36
C GLU A 87 14.12 -46.99 20.69
N ALA A 88 12.82 -46.87 21.00
CA ALA A 88 12.35 -46.32 22.27
C ALA A 88 12.83 -47.15 23.49
N ALA A 89 12.80 -48.48 23.39
CA ALA A 89 13.27 -49.37 24.45
C ALA A 89 14.78 -49.27 24.73
N ARG A 90 15.59 -48.86 23.72
CA ARG A 90 17.04 -48.66 23.90
C ARG A 90 17.38 -47.33 24.57
N GLU A 91 16.60 -46.28 24.29
CA GLU A 91 16.80 -44.97 24.94
C GLU A 91 16.38 -44.97 26.41
N GLU A 92 15.34 -45.72 26.77
CA GLU A 92 14.86 -45.90 28.15
C GLU A 92 15.92 -46.58 29.05
N GLY A 93 16.81 -47.39 28.48
CA GLY A 93 17.94 -48.01 29.16
C GLY A 93 19.19 -47.14 29.30
N SER A 94 19.17 -45.87 28.85
CA SER A 94 20.34 -44.99 28.90
C SER A 94 20.64 -44.53 30.34
N PRO A 95 21.86 -44.73 30.86
CA PRO A 95 22.26 -44.31 32.21
C PRO A 95 22.17 -42.80 32.48
N TRP A 96 21.99 -42.00 31.43
CA TRP A 96 21.92 -40.54 31.49
C TRP A 96 20.50 -39.98 31.70
N ASN A 97 19.44 -40.81 31.72
CA ASN A 97 18.05 -40.37 31.87
C ASN A 97 17.46 -40.61 33.28
N SER A 98 18.23 -40.33 34.34
CA SER A 98 17.84 -40.63 35.73
C SER A 98 17.21 -39.45 36.49
N ASN A 99 16.83 -38.35 35.82
CA ASN A 99 16.46 -37.10 36.52
C ASN A 99 14.99 -36.62 36.37
N TRP A 100 14.06 -37.46 35.89
CA TRP A 100 12.64 -37.07 35.80
C TRP A 100 11.75 -38.01 36.62
N GLY A 101 11.80 -37.85 37.94
CA GLY A 101 10.84 -38.46 38.87
C GLY A 101 9.47 -37.75 38.83
N PRO A 102 8.34 -38.49 38.82
CA PRO A 102 7.00 -37.90 38.86
C PRO A 102 6.57 -37.63 40.32
N ASP A 103 7.07 -36.54 40.91
CA ASP A 103 6.67 -36.11 42.26
C ASP A 103 5.46 -35.17 42.21
N ARG A 104 4.35 -35.63 41.63
CA ARG A 104 3.03 -34.98 41.80
C ARG A 104 2.02 -35.95 42.40
N ARG A 105 2.26 -36.28 43.67
CA ARG A 105 1.18 -36.54 44.62
C ARG A 105 1.12 -35.36 45.58
N LEU A 106 0.45 -34.30 45.15
CA LEU A 106 0.01 -33.25 46.08
C LEU A 106 -1.25 -33.77 46.78
N ARG A 107 -1.13 -33.84 48.11
CA ARG A 107 -2.22 -33.96 49.07
C ARG A 107 -3.14 -32.75 49.02
#